data_AF-A0A5N7A0R5-F1
#
_entry.id   AF-A0A5N7A0R5-F1
#
_cell.length_a   1.000
_cell.length_b   1.000
_cell.length_c   1.000
_cell.angle_alpha   90.00
_cell.angle_beta   90.00
_cell.angle_gamma   90.00
#
_symmetry.space_group_name_H-M   'P 1'
#
loop_
_entity.id
_entity.type
_entity.pdbx_description
1 polymer ?
#
loop_
_entity_poly.entity_id
_entity_poly.type
_entity_poly.pdbx_seq_one_letter_code
_entity_poly.pdbx_strand_id
1 'polypeptide(L)' 'MGRYSREEIDFWRAKFREINTDGDRYIEPKELIAAARKDGLDMSDKEAEEWIGDLDEDHDGKVSFSEFIKAFGERMENK' A
#
# COMPACT_ATOMS: atom_id res chain seq x y z
N MET A 1 -19.32 12.56 5.69
CA MET A 1 -18.98 11.16 5.34
C MET A 1 -18.27 11.21 4.01
N GLY A 2 -16.95 11.09 4.03
CA GLY A 2 -16.08 11.30 2.88
C GLY A 2 -14.69 11.53 3.43
N ARG A 3 -14.04 10.46 3.90
CA ARG A 3 -12.71 10.53 4.51
C ARG A 3 -11.63 10.93 3.51
N TYR A 4 -11.90 10.83 2.20
CA TYR A 4 -10.97 11.20 1.13
C TYR A 4 -11.74 11.88 -0.01
N SER A 5 -11.14 12.91 -0.60
CA SER A 5 -11.61 13.53 -1.84
C SER A 5 -11.41 12.60 -3.03
N ARG A 6 -12.12 12.86 -4.14
CA ARG A 6 -11.99 12.07 -5.36
C ARG A 6 -10.55 12.12 -5.90
N GLU A 7 -9.89 13.27 -5.78
CA GLU A 7 -8.50 13.46 -6.23
C GLU A 7 -7.52 12.62 -5.40
N GLU A 8 -7.70 12.57 -4.08
CA GLU A 8 -6.87 11.72 -3.20
C GLU A 8 -7.09 10.24 -3.52
N ILE A 9 -8.34 9.80 -3.70
CA ILE A 9 -8.66 8.42 -4.07
C ILE A 9 -8.01 8.05 -5.40
N ASP A 10 -8.09 8.92 -6.40
CA ASP A 10 -7.52 8.65 -7.73
C ASP A 10 -5.97 8.65 -7.69
N PHE A 11 -5.35 9.54 -6.90
CA PHE A 11 -3.91 9.55 -6.68
C PHE A 11 -3.43 8.25 -6.02
N TRP A 12 -4.05 7.85 -4.91
CA TRP A 12 -3.68 6.63 -4.21
C TRP A 12 -4.00 5.39 -5.03
N ARG A 13 -5.06 5.40 -5.83
CA ARG A 13 -5.38 4.31 -6.75
C ARG A 13 -4.33 4.17 -7.85
N ALA A 14 -3.80 5.27 -8.36
CA ALA A 14 -2.69 5.23 -9.32
C ALA A 14 -1.45 4.61 -8.66
N LYS A 15 -1.09 5.05 -7.45
CA LYS A 15 0.04 4.50 -6.68
C LYS A 15 -0.12 3.01 -6.34
N PHE A 16 -1.32 2.61 -5.91
CA PHE A 16 -1.64 1.21 -5.64
C PHE A 16 -1.43 0.34 -6.88
N ARG A 17 -1.86 0.81 -8.06
CA ARG A 17 -1.64 0.12 -9.34
C ARG A 17 -0.19 0.12 -9.83
N GLU A 18 0.65 1.03 -9.35
CA GLU A 18 2.07 0.98 -9.66
C GLU A 18 2.79 -0.15 -8.90
N ILE A 19 2.29 -0.47 -7.70
CA ILE A 19 2.83 -1.52 -6.83
C ILE A 19 2.22 -2.88 -7.15
N ASN A 20 0.89 -2.95 -7.25
CA ASN A 20 0.17 -4.16 -7.62
C ASN A 20 0.39 -4.46 -9.11
N THR A 21 1.24 -5.44 -9.37
CA THR A 21 1.68 -5.81 -10.72
C THR A 21 0.92 -6.99 -11.27
N ASP A 22 0.32 -7.81 -10.40
CA ASP A 22 -0.49 -8.95 -10.81
C ASP A 22 -1.94 -8.56 -11.18
N GLY A 23 -2.33 -7.32 -10.89
CA GLY A 23 -3.62 -6.74 -11.21
C GLY A 23 -4.75 -7.25 -10.31
N ASP A 24 -4.42 -7.84 -9.16
CA ASP A 24 -5.41 -8.25 -8.18
C ASP A 24 -5.95 -7.03 -7.38
N ARG A 25 -6.61 -7.26 -6.24
CA ARG A 25 -7.18 -6.18 -5.40
C ARG A 25 -6.38 -5.92 -4.12
N TYR A 26 -5.21 -6.53 -3.98
CA TYR A 26 -4.43 -6.62 -2.76
C TYR A 26 -2.95 -6.34 -3.06
N ILE A 27 -2.18 -5.83 -2.11
CA ILE A 27 -0.73 -5.79 -2.24
C ILE A 27 -0.17 -6.91 -1.39
N GLU A 28 0.54 -7.82 -2.03
CA GLU A 28 1.28 -8.86 -1.32
C GLU A 28 2.71 -8.37 -1.00
N PRO A 29 3.37 -8.90 0.05
CA PRO A 29 4.74 -8.54 0.39
C PRO A 29 5.71 -8.64 -0.79
N LYS A 30 5.54 -9.67 -1.62
CA LYS A 30 6.33 -9.91 -2.84
C LYS A 30 6.24 -8.75 -3.86
N GLU A 31 5.07 -8.13 -3.97
CA GLU A 31 4.80 -7.06 -4.92
C GLU A 31 5.37 -5.74 -4.41
N LEU A 32 5.29 -5.50 -3.09
CA LEU A 32 5.94 -4.37 -2.45
C LEU A 32 7.46 -4.41 -2.65
N ILE A 33 8.09 -5.59 -2.50
CA ILE A 33 9.52 -5.78 -2.76
C ILE A 33 9.84 -5.54 -4.24
N ALA A 34 9.01 -6.04 -5.15
CA ALA A 34 9.21 -5.84 -6.59
C ALA A 34 9.12 -4.35 -6.97
N ALA A 35 8.15 -3.63 -6.40
CA ALA A 35 8.00 -2.19 -6.59
C ALA A 35 9.17 -1.40 -5.99
N ALA A 36 9.60 -1.72 -4.77
CA ALA A 36 10.76 -1.12 -4.13
C ALA A 36 12.02 -1.30 -4.99
N ARG A 37 12.28 -2.51 -5.49
CA ARG A 37 13.40 -2.79 -6.40
C ARG A 37 13.31 -2.03 -7.72
N LYS A 38 12.10 -1.83 -8.24
CA LYS A 38 11.86 -1.05 -9.46
C LYS A 38 12.22 0.44 -9.26
N ASP A 39 12.01 0.97 -8.07
CA ASP A 39 12.40 2.33 -7.67
C ASP A 39 13.87 2.44 -7.22
N GLY A 40 14.63 1.35 -7.30
CA GLY A 40 16.05 1.29 -6.92
C GLY A 40 16.28 1.18 -5.40
N LEU A 41 15.24 0.84 -4.64
CA LEU A 41 15.31 0.55 -3.22
C LEU A 41 15.50 -0.95 -3.01
N ASP A 42 16.38 -1.32 -2.08
CA ASP A 42 16.50 -2.71 -1.63
C ASP A 42 15.61 -2.90 -0.40
N MET A 43 14.65 -3.80 -0.51
CA MET A 43 13.73 -4.17 0.57
C MET A 43 13.80 -5.68 0.75
N SER A 44 14.03 -6.11 2.00
CA SER A 44 14.05 -7.53 2.36
C SER A 44 12.64 -8.07 2.60
N ASP A 45 12.48 -9.40 2.50
CA ASP A 45 11.20 -10.07 2.78
C ASP A 45 10.67 -9.72 4.18
N LYS A 46 11.57 -9.66 5.17
CA LYS A 46 11.23 -9.29 6.54
C LYS A 46 10.72 -7.85 6.66
N GLU A 47 11.36 -6.90 5.98
CA GLU A 47 10.90 -5.51 5.98
C GLU A 47 9.55 -5.35 5.29
N ALA A 48 9.33 -6.08 4.19
CA ALA A 48 8.04 -6.08 3.51
C ALA A 48 6.94 -6.72 4.37
N GLU A 49 7.22 -7.83 5.05
CA GLU A 49 6.30 -8.46 6.00
C GLU A 49 5.97 -7.53 7.18
N GLU A 50 6.96 -6.82 7.74
CA GLU A 50 6.74 -5.81 8.79
C GLU A 50 5.87 -4.66 8.26
N TRP A 51 6.16 -4.17 7.06
CA TRP A 51 5.37 -3.11 6.43
C TRP A 51 3.93 -3.52 6.15
N ILE A 52 3.73 -4.73 5.61
CA ILE A 52 2.42 -5.28 5.36
C ILE A 52 1.70 -5.48 6.69
N GLY A 53 2.35 -6.06 7.70
CA GLY A 53 1.76 -6.27 9.02
C GLY A 53 1.36 -4.98 9.74
N ASP A 54 2.07 -3.87 9.51
CA ASP A 54 1.70 -2.55 10.05
C ASP A 54 0.45 -1.95 9.38
N LEU A 55 0.15 -2.39 8.15
CA LEU A 55 -0.96 -1.90 7.33
C LEU A 55 -2.19 -2.83 7.34
N ASP A 56 -1.94 -4.12 7.52
CA ASP A 56 -2.88 -5.24 7.51
C ASP A 56 -3.70 -5.25 8.82
N GLU A 57 -4.86 -4.61 8.79
CA GLU A 57 -5.74 -4.49 9.95
C GLU A 57 -6.66 -5.71 10.11
N ASP A 58 -6.99 -6.39 9.00
CA ASP A 58 -7.82 -7.58 9.02
C ASP A 58 -7.02 -8.90 9.17
N HIS A 59 -5.69 -8.79 9.17
CA HIS A 59 -4.72 -9.87 9.31
C HIS A 59 -4.86 -10.95 8.23
N ASP A 60 -5.20 -10.54 7.00
CA ASP A 60 -5.31 -11.45 5.85
C ASP A 60 -3.95 -11.74 5.16
N GLY A 61 -2.89 -11.08 5.62
CA GLY A 61 -1.52 -11.20 5.10
C GLY A 61 -1.27 -10.39 3.84
N LYS A 62 -2.19 -9.50 3.48
CA LYS A 62 -2.13 -8.62 2.31
C LYS A 62 -2.67 -7.25 2.69
N VAL A 63 -2.49 -6.28 1.80
CA VAL A 63 -3.03 -4.92 2.01
C VAL A 63 -4.05 -4.61 0.94
N SER A 64 -5.31 -4.46 1.34
CA SER A 64 -6.36 -3.99 0.46
C SER A 64 -6.21 -2.51 0.14
N PHE A 65 -6.83 -2.05 -0.96
CA PHE A 65 -6.84 -0.62 -1.30
C PHE A 65 -7.38 0.26 -0.16
N SER A 66 -8.34 -0.26 0.62
CA SER A 66 -8.95 0.45 1.75
C SER A 66 -7.95 0.65 2.90
N GLU A 67 -7.16 -0.37 3.21
CA GLU A 67 -6.12 -0.32 4.26
C GLU A 67 -4.96 0.57 3.83
N PHE A 68 -4.56 0.48 2.56
CA PHE A 68 -3.55 1.34 1.98
C PHE A 68 -3.92 2.83 2.11
N ILE A 69 -5.10 3.25 1.63
CA ILE A 69 -5.49 4.67 1.75
C ILE A 69 -5.70 5.09 3.21
N LYS A 70 -6.08 4.16 4.10
CA LYS A 70 -6.27 4.46 5.51
C LYS A 70 -4.94 4.78 6.16
N ALA A 71 -3.96 3.90 6.02
CA ALA A 71 -2.64 4.11 6.61
C ALA A 71 -1.88 5.30 5.99
N PHE A 72 -1.92 5.45 4.67
CA PHE A 72 -1.23 6.56 4.00
C PHE A 72 -1.97 7.89 4.11
N GLY A 73 -3.30 7.85 4.11
CA GLY A 73 -4.16 9.02 4.30
C GLY A 73 -4.09 9.58 5.73
N GLU A 74 -4.13 8.71 6.75
CA GLU A 74 -3.95 9.15 8.15
C GLU A 74 -2.54 9.71 8.40
N ARG A 75 -1.52 9.21 7.68
CA ARG A 75 -0.14 9.71 7.76
C ARG A 75 0.06 11.08 7.10
N MET A 76 -0.89 11.55 6.30
CA MET A 76 -0.87 12.90 5.68
C MET A 76 -1.58 13.96 6.53
N GLU A 77 -2.37 13.59 7.55
CA GLU A 77 -3.08 14.53 8.43
C GLU A 77 -2.24 15.06 9.61
N ASN A 78 -0.97 14.65 9.74
CA ASN A 78 -0.05 15.11 10.80
C ASN A 78 1.22 15.80 10.25
N LYS A 79 1.05 16.88 9.48
CA LYS A 79 2.15 17.81 9.18
C LYS A 79 1.74 19.27 9.25
#